data_AF-A0A8T1X8H9-F1
#
_entry.id   AF-A0A8T1X8H9-F1
#
_cell.length_a   1.000
_cell.length_b   1.000
_cell.length_c   1.000
_cell.angle_alpha   90.00
_cell.angle_beta   90.00
_cell.angle_gamma   90.00
#
_symmetry.space_group_name_H-M   'P 1'
#
loop_
_entity.id
_entity.type
_entity.pdbx_description
1 polymer ?
#
loop_
_entity_poly.entity_id
_entity_poly.type
_entity_poly.pdbx_seq_one_letter_code
_entity_poly.pdbx_strand_id
1 'polypeptide(L)'
;MRGVELLVLAPLSLLLGIPVGIAKERLRKHSLKRWFLALAPLSLAPLLSVRDGAVLAGAFIAGRTLGASLVGVGLTGGIATGKSTVSKLFRDAGAVIVDADVVAREVVMPGRGAYKEIVGHFGSEVLNDDDATINRAKLGAIIFNDPAQRKKLNSATHKFIIWEMFKQLVYQRLVYRKRLVVFDAPLLFETKLLEYFCYPTIVVACSETNELNRLMKRDDMKQEEAEKRIKSQMKLQEKVKKADLVIQNDGTLEDLMINTRGTLKRTAALVGGLIELQVK
;
A
#
# COMPACT_ATOMS: atom_id res chain seq x y z
N MET A 1 -14.99 -18.20 40.43
CA MET A 1 -14.20 -18.56 39.23
C MET A 1 -14.84 -18.00 37.94
N ARG A 2 -14.97 -16.67 37.78
CA ARG A 2 -15.50 -16.03 36.56
C ARG A 2 -14.66 -14.82 36.09
N GLY A 3 -13.40 -14.74 36.54
CA GLY A 3 -12.50 -13.60 36.26
C GLY A 3 -11.41 -13.89 35.22
N VAL A 4 -11.27 -15.14 34.78
CA VAL A 4 -10.13 -15.57 33.95
C VAL A 4 -10.49 -15.67 32.45
N GLU A 5 -11.77 -15.83 32.10
CA GLU A 5 -12.18 -15.94 30.68
C GLU A 5 -12.18 -14.61 29.92
N LEU A 6 -12.36 -13.46 30.59
CA LEU A 6 -12.34 -12.15 29.94
C LEU A 6 -10.94 -11.72 29.47
N LEU A 7 -9.88 -12.24 30.10
CA LEU A 7 -8.50 -11.87 29.76
C LEU A 7 -8.00 -12.58 28.49
N VAL A 8 -8.62 -13.71 28.12
CA VAL A 8 -8.26 -14.51 26.95
C VAL A 8 -8.96 -14.01 25.67
N LEU A 9 -10.10 -13.31 25.80
CA LEU A 9 -10.84 -12.74 24.67
C LEU A 9 -10.35 -11.34 24.23
N ALA A 10 -9.64 -10.62 25.10
CA ALA A 10 -9.03 -9.33 24.77
C ALA A 10 -7.92 -9.43 23.69
N PRO A 11 -6.98 -10.41 23.72
CA PRO A 11 -6.01 -10.56 22.63
C PRO A 11 -6.65 -11.10 21.33
N LEU A 12 -7.74 -11.87 21.40
CA LEU A 12 -8.45 -12.35 20.20
C LEU A 12 -9.18 -11.23 19.46
N SER A 13 -9.74 -10.25 20.16
CA SER A 13 -10.37 -9.07 19.54
C SER A 13 -9.34 -8.09 18.96
N LEU A 14 -8.10 -8.07 19.48
CA LEU A 14 -6.96 -7.37 18.88
C LEU A 14 -6.42 -8.10 17.63
N LEU A 15 -6.39 -9.44 17.64
CA LEU A 15 -5.99 -10.28 16.50
C LEU A 15 -7.03 -10.31 15.37
N LEU A 16 -8.32 -10.22 15.69
CA LEU A 16 -9.43 -10.16 14.72
C LEU A 16 -9.87 -8.73 14.36
N GLY A 17 -9.43 -7.71 15.12
CA GLY A 17 -9.78 -6.30 14.90
C GLY A 17 -9.14 -5.69 13.65
N ILE A 18 -8.14 -6.38 13.08
CA ILE A 18 -7.55 -6.11 11.78
C ILE A 18 -8.27 -6.99 10.74
N PRO A 19 -9.59 -6.85 10.54
CA PRO A 19 -10.02 -6.06 9.38
C PRO A 19 -11.44 -5.48 9.47
N VAL A 20 -12.02 -5.16 10.63
CA VAL A 20 -13.41 -4.60 10.64
C VAL A 20 -13.44 -3.12 10.21
N GLY A 21 -12.43 -2.34 10.60
CA GLY A 21 -12.27 -0.96 10.10
C GLY A 21 -11.96 -0.91 8.61
N ILE A 22 -11.12 -1.83 8.13
CA ILE A 22 -10.70 -1.97 6.73
C ILE A 22 -11.87 -2.49 5.86
N ALA A 23 -12.68 -3.41 6.37
CA ALA A 23 -13.89 -3.87 5.71
C ALA A 23 -14.93 -2.75 5.57
N LYS A 24 -15.09 -1.89 6.60
CA LYS A 24 -16.14 -0.86 6.61
C LYS A 24 -15.94 0.24 5.57
N GLU A 25 -14.70 0.69 5.39
CA GLU A 25 -14.32 1.74 4.42
C GLU A 25 -14.41 1.21 2.96
N ARG A 26 -13.96 -0.04 2.74
CA ARG A 26 -13.92 -0.70 1.42
C ARG A 26 -15.25 -1.30 0.98
N LEU A 27 -16.18 -1.56 1.91
CA LEU A 27 -17.50 -2.08 1.59
C LEU A 27 -18.40 -1.06 0.88
N ARG A 28 -17.97 0.20 0.64
CA ARG A 28 -18.80 1.31 0.13
C ARG A 28 -19.56 1.05 -1.18
N LYS A 29 -19.25 -0.02 -1.91
CA LYS A 29 -19.75 -0.22 -3.28
C LYS A 29 -21.01 -1.09 -3.50
N HIS A 30 -21.50 -1.99 -2.63
CA HIS A 30 -22.78 -2.68 -2.89
C HIS A 30 -23.48 -3.29 -1.66
N SER A 31 -24.82 -3.26 -1.69
CA SER A 31 -25.80 -4.08 -0.93
C SER A 31 -26.32 -3.60 0.44
N LEU A 32 -27.66 -3.54 0.56
CA LEU A 32 -28.46 -3.25 1.77
C LEU A 32 -28.12 -4.14 2.98
N LYS A 33 -27.51 -5.31 2.78
CA LYS A 33 -27.04 -6.20 3.86
C LYS A 33 -26.00 -5.54 4.78
N ARG A 34 -25.41 -4.41 4.38
CA ARG A 34 -24.42 -3.60 5.13
C ARG A 34 -24.97 -2.85 6.34
N TRP A 35 -26.22 -2.43 6.33
CA TRP A 35 -26.80 -1.73 7.48
C TRP A 35 -27.01 -2.67 8.66
N PHE A 36 -27.35 -3.93 8.40
CA PHE A 36 -27.58 -4.93 9.45
C PHE A 36 -26.31 -5.31 10.21
N LEU A 37 -25.18 -5.51 9.53
CA LEU A 37 -23.90 -5.89 10.17
C LEU A 37 -23.19 -4.72 10.87
N ALA A 38 -23.33 -3.49 10.35
CA ALA A 38 -22.72 -2.31 10.96
C ALA A 38 -23.49 -1.81 12.19
N LEU A 39 -24.79 -2.09 12.27
CA LEU A 39 -25.64 -1.79 13.43
C LEU A 39 -25.73 -2.95 14.43
N ALA A 40 -25.34 -4.18 14.06
CA ALA A 40 -25.42 -5.33 14.96
C ALA A 40 -24.78 -5.12 16.35
N PRO A 41 -23.60 -4.46 16.49
CA PRO A 41 -23.05 -4.16 17.81
C PRO A 41 -23.81 -3.06 18.55
N LEU A 42 -24.42 -2.11 17.82
CA LEU A 42 -25.22 -1.03 18.40
C LEU A 42 -26.63 -1.48 18.81
N SER A 43 -27.22 -2.45 18.10
CA SER A 43 -28.53 -3.00 18.41
C SER A 43 -28.51 -4.01 19.56
N LEU A 44 -27.34 -4.58 19.88
CA LEU A 44 -27.12 -5.49 21.01
C LEU A 44 -26.54 -4.79 22.26
N ALA A 45 -25.99 -3.58 22.11
CA ALA A 45 -25.50 -2.78 23.23
C ALA A 45 -26.54 -2.46 24.32
N PRO A 46 -27.85 -2.34 24.05
CA PRO A 46 -28.87 -2.18 25.10
C PRO A 46 -29.17 -3.48 25.86
N LEU A 47 -28.72 -4.64 25.36
CA LEU A 47 -29.01 -5.97 25.94
C LEU A 47 -27.95 -6.43 26.96
N LEU A 48 -26.80 -5.78 27.00
CA LEU A 48 -25.73 -6.01 27.97
C LEU A 48 -25.58 -4.73 28.79
N SER A 49 -25.41 -4.88 30.10
CA SER A 49 -25.22 -3.81 31.10
C SER A 49 -24.51 -2.55 30.57
N VAL A 50 -24.91 -1.37 31.06
CA VAL A 50 -24.33 -0.04 30.71
C VAL A 50 -22.79 -0.03 30.72
N ARG A 51 -22.18 -0.83 31.62
CA ARG A 51 -20.72 -0.98 31.74
C ARG A 51 -20.10 -1.73 30.55
N ASP A 52 -20.77 -2.75 30.03
CA ASP A 52 -20.30 -3.57 28.90
C ASP A 52 -20.51 -2.82 27.56
N GLY A 53 -21.58 -2.04 27.44
CA GLY A 53 -21.83 -1.15 26.30
C GLY A 53 -20.76 -0.05 26.17
N ALA A 54 -20.31 0.54 27.29
CA ALA A 54 -19.23 1.53 27.30
C ALA A 54 -17.86 0.93 26.93
N VAL A 55 -17.57 -0.29 27.39
CA VAL A 55 -16.32 -1.02 27.04
C VAL A 55 -16.32 -1.40 25.55
N LEU A 56 -17.45 -1.88 25.02
CA LEU A 56 -17.59 -2.18 23.59
C LEU A 56 -17.48 -0.93 22.71
N ALA A 57 -18.10 0.18 23.12
CA ALA A 57 -17.97 1.46 22.43
C ALA A 57 -16.53 1.99 22.50
N GLY A 58 -15.88 1.89 23.66
CA GLY A 58 -14.48 2.25 23.87
C GLY A 58 -13.53 1.41 23.01
N ALA A 59 -13.70 0.09 22.98
CA ALA A 59 -12.93 -0.84 22.15
C ALA A 59 -13.19 -0.61 20.66
N PHE A 60 -14.42 -0.26 20.27
CA PHE A 60 -14.76 0.08 18.90
C PHE A 60 -14.12 1.40 18.45
N ILE A 61 -14.17 2.43 19.30
CA ILE A 61 -13.53 3.72 19.04
C ILE A 61 -12.01 3.54 19.00
N ALA A 62 -11.42 2.83 19.96
CA ALA A 62 -10.00 2.51 20.00
C ALA A 62 -9.58 1.68 18.78
N GLY A 63 -10.33 0.64 18.42
CA GLY A 63 -10.06 -0.17 17.23
C GLY A 63 -10.19 0.62 15.93
N ARG A 64 -11.12 1.57 15.85
CA ARG A 64 -11.27 2.47 14.70
C ARG A 64 -10.14 3.49 14.62
N THR A 65 -9.73 4.08 15.74
CA THR A 65 -8.66 5.09 15.78
C THR A 65 -7.27 4.47 15.61
N LEU A 66 -7.03 3.29 16.21
CA LEU A 66 -5.79 2.52 16.05
C LEU A 66 -5.73 1.89 14.64
N GLY A 67 -6.80 1.26 14.17
CA GLY A 67 -6.86 0.66 12.84
C GLY A 67 -6.67 1.69 11.72
N ALA A 68 -7.31 2.85 11.81
CA ALA A 68 -7.09 3.95 10.85
C ALA A 68 -5.70 4.61 10.99
N SER A 69 -5.01 4.41 12.12
CA SER A 69 -3.64 4.91 12.32
C SER A 69 -2.56 3.96 11.82
N LEU A 70 -2.92 2.73 11.46
CA LEU A 70 -2.02 1.68 10.97
C LEU A 70 -2.18 1.43 9.46
N VAL A 71 -2.78 2.38 8.76
CA VAL A 71 -3.00 2.36 7.31
C VAL A 71 -2.28 3.56 6.69
N GLY A 72 -1.55 3.32 5.60
CA GLY A 72 -0.87 4.36 4.82
C GLY A 72 -1.74 4.87 3.68
N VAL A 73 -1.40 6.00 3.08
CA VAL A 73 -2.00 6.44 1.81
C VAL A 73 -1.37 5.62 0.69
N GLY A 74 -2.15 4.99 -0.17
CA GLY A 74 -1.62 4.25 -1.31
C GLY A 74 -1.40 5.17 -2.51
N LEU A 75 -0.19 5.24 -3.07
CA LEU A 75 0.08 5.90 -4.35
C LEU A 75 0.50 4.86 -5.39
N THR A 76 -0.25 4.78 -6.49
CA THR A 76 0.01 3.84 -7.57
C THR A 76 -0.27 4.46 -8.94
N GLY A 77 0.08 3.77 -10.01
CA GLY A 77 -0.07 4.25 -11.37
C GLY A 77 0.33 3.19 -12.39
N GLY A 78 0.01 3.45 -13.65
CA GLY A 78 0.54 2.68 -14.78
C GLY A 78 2.02 2.98 -15.04
N ILE A 79 2.58 2.33 -16.05
CA ILE A 79 3.96 2.60 -16.45
C ILE A 79 4.00 3.99 -17.09
N ALA A 80 5.02 4.79 -16.80
CA ALA A 80 5.18 6.12 -17.43
C ALA A 80 4.00 7.10 -17.24
N THR A 81 3.11 6.89 -16.26
CA THR A 81 1.99 7.81 -15.98
C THR A 81 2.39 9.06 -15.17
N GLY A 82 3.66 9.19 -14.76
CA GLY A 82 4.15 10.33 -13.98
C GLY A 82 4.05 10.18 -12.45
N LYS A 83 3.86 8.94 -11.94
CA LYS A 83 3.83 8.62 -10.51
C LYS A 83 5.03 9.19 -9.73
N SER A 84 6.25 9.08 -10.28
CA SER A 84 7.46 9.60 -9.63
C SER A 84 7.42 11.12 -9.45
N THR A 85 6.88 11.85 -10.43
CA THR A 85 6.67 13.31 -10.33
C THR A 85 5.67 13.64 -9.23
N VAL A 86 4.54 12.92 -9.18
CA VAL A 86 3.52 13.08 -8.12
C VAL A 86 4.10 12.75 -6.73
N SER A 87 4.85 11.65 -6.61
CA SER A 87 5.51 11.22 -5.38
C SER A 87 6.50 12.28 -4.88
N LYS A 88 7.27 12.89 -5.78
CA LYS A 88 8.15 14.02 -5.47
C LYS A 88 7.35 15.24 -4.98
N LEU A 89 6.29 15.64 -5.68
CA LEU A 89 5.45 16.77 -5.28
C LEU A 89 4.79 16.56 -3.91
N PHE A 90 4.38 15.33 -3.59
CA PHE A 90 3.86 14.98 -2.28
C PHE A 90 4.93 15.12 -1.19
N ARG A 91 6.14 14.62 -1.46
CA ARG A 91 7.30 14.76 -0.57
C ARG A 91 7.64 16.23 -0.30
N ASP A 92 7.74 17.04 -1.36
CA ASP A 92 8.08 18.46 -1.28
C ASP A 92 7.02 19.26 -0.51
N ALA A 93 5.77 18.78 -0.49
CA ALA A 93 4.67 19.36 0.28
C ALA A 93 4.57 18.83 1.72
N GLY A 94 5.51 18.00 2.18
CA GLY A 94 5.61 17.54 3.56
C GLY A 94 5.11 16.12 3.86
N ALA A 95 4.63 15.38 2.83
CA ALA A 95 4.25 13.97 2.99
C ALA A 95 5.49 13.08 3.16
N VAL A 96 5.39 12.05 4.00
CA VAL A 96 6.43 11.03 4.11
C VAL A 96 6.19 9.98 3.04
N ILE A 97 7.15 9.76 2.15
CA ILE A 97 7.06 8.74 1.11
C ILE A 97 7.84 7.50 1.53
N VAL A 98 7.15 6.36 1.59
CA VAL A 98 7.75 5.02 1.73
C VAL A 98 7.68 4.37 0.35
N ASP A 99 8.84 4.26 -0.30
CA ASP A 99 8.97 3.73 -1.65
C ASP A 99 9.14 2.20 -1.60
N ALA A 100 8.18 1.47 -2.17
CA ALA A 100 8.20 0.02 -2.20
C ALA A 100 9.38 -0.55 -3.01
N ASP A 101 9.84 0.15 -4.05
CA ASP A 101 10.97 -0.29 -4.87
C ASP A 101 12.29 -0.13 -4.10
N VAL A 102 12.42 0.92 -3.29
CA VAL A 102 13.57 1.09 -2.39
C VAL A 102 13.56 0.01 -1.31
N VAL A 103 12.43 -0.19 -0.64
CA VAL A 103 12.28 -1.23 0.38
C VAL A 103 12.57 -2.62 -0.20
N ALA A 104 12.09 -2.93 -1.41
CA ALA A 104 12.37 -4.21 -2.07
C ALA A 104 13.86 -4.47 -2.29
N ARG A 105 14.67 -3.42 -2.49
CA ARG A 105 16.14 -3.53 -2.61
C ARG A 105 16.79 -3.71 -1.24
N GLU A 106 16.30 -3.03 -0.22
CA GLU A 106 16.86 -3.10 1.13
C GLU A 106 16.63 -4.46 1.79
N VAL A 107 15.43 -5.05 1.65
CA VAL A 107 15.10 -6.33 2.32
C VAL A 107 15.88 -7.52 1.80
N VAL A 108 16.49 -7.40 0.61
CA VAL A 108 17.33 -8.43 -0.01
C VAL A 108 18.82 -8.18 0.17
N MET A 109 19.22 -7.16 0.94
CA MET A 109 20.63 -6.94 1.28
C MET A 109 21.17 -8.06 2.19
N PRO A 110 22.49 -8.35 2.14
CA PRO A 110 23.12 -9.34 3.01
C PRO A 110 22.72 -9.17 4.48
N GLY A 111 22.40 -10.30 5.14
CA GLY A 111 21.96 -10.35 6.54
C GLY A 111 20.46 -10.12 6.77
N ARG A 112 19.71 -9.64 5.77
CA ARG A 112 18.24 -9.46 5.88
C ARG A 112 17.47 -10.76 5.69
N GLY A 113 16.20 -10.75 6.09
CA GLY A 113 15.33 -11.94 6.05
C GLY A 113 15.07 -12.46 4.63
N ALA A 114 14.76 -11.58 3.68
CA ALA A 114 14.50 -12.00 2.30
C ALA A 114 15.77 -12.55 1.64
N TYR A 115 16.92 -11.96 1.92
CA TYR A 115 18.23 -12.46 1.46
C TYR A 115 18.45 -13.92 1.90
N LYS A 116 18.24 -14.22 3.19
CA LYS A 116 18.42 -15.59 3.73
C LYS A 116 17.49 -16.60 3.06
N GLU A 117 16.23 -16.23 2.81
CA GLU A 117 15.28 -17.13 2.14
C GLU A 117 15.60 -17.33 0.66
N ILE A 118 16.07 -16.29 -0.03
CA ILE A 118 16.49 -16.39 -1.43
C ILE A 118 17.70 -17.31 -1.53
N VAL A 119 18.76 -17.07 -0.75
CA VAL A 119 19.98 -17.90 -0.78
C VAL A 119 19.68 -19.33 -0.31
N GLY A 120 18.81 -19.52 0.67
CA GLY A 120 18.44 -20.85 1.13
C GLY A 120 17.68 -21.68 0.07
N HIS A 121 16.96 -21.04 -0.85
CA HIS A 121 16.18 -21.72 -1.89
C HIS A 121 16.89 -21.80 -3.24
N PHE A 122 17.57 -20.73 -3.64
CA PHE A 122 18.27 -20.60 -4.93
C PHE A 122 19.79 -20.80 -4.83
N GLY A 123 20.29 -21.20 -3.66
CA GLY A 123 21.70 -21.44 -3.40
C GLY A 123 22.58 -20.20 -3.46
N SER A 124 23.89 -20.39 -3.33
CA SER A 124 24.89 -19.31 -3.39
C SER A 124 25.22 -18.90 -4.83
N GLU A 125 24.80 -19.67 -5.82
CA GLU A 125 25.01 -19.39 -7.25
C GLU A 125 24.35 -18.09 -7.72
N VAL A 126 23.30 -17.64 -7.03
CA VAL A 126 22.62 -16.36 -7.32
C VAL A 126 23.29 -15.16 -6.65
N LEU A 127 24.45 -15.35 -6.01
CA LEU A 127 25.23 -14.27 -5.40
C LEU A 127 26.28 -13.71 -6.38
N ASN A 128 26.67 -12.47 -6.12
CA ASN A 128 27.87 -11.86 -6.65
C ASN A 128 29.08 -12.38 -5.86
N ASP A 129 30.17 -12.62 -6.57
CA ASP A 129 31.37 -13.23 -5.98
C ASP A 129 32.12 -12.26 -5.04
N ASP A 130 31.99 -10.95 -5.28
CA ASP A 130 32.77 -9.91 -4.59
C ASP A 130 32.20 -9.50 -3.22
N ASP A 131 30.88 -9.36 -3.11
CA ASP A 131 30.21 -8.74 -1.94
C ASP A 131 29.09 -9.59 -1.36
N ALA A 132 28.90 -10.81 -1.89
CA ALA A 132 27.82 -11.72 -1.55
C ALA A 132 26.43 -11.06 -1.66
N THR A 133 26.25 -10.01 -2.46
CA THR A 133 24.92 -9.47 -2.76
C THR A 133 24.23 -10.31 -3.84
N ILE A 134 22.90 -10.19 -3.97
CA ILE A 134 22.16 -10.96 -4.97
C ILE A 134 22.47 -10.45 -6.37
N ASN A 135 22.96 -11.35 -7.23
CA ASN A 135 23.14 -11.11 -8.65
C ASN A 135 21.78 -11.14 -9.36
N ARG A 136 21.24 -9.96 -9.68
CA ARG A 136 19.92 -9.81 -10.32
C ARG A 136 19.86 -10.41 -11.72
N ALA A 137 20.96 -10.44 -12.46
CA ALA A 137 21.00 -11.04 -13.79
C ALA A 137 20.87 -12.56 -13.72
N LYS A 138 21.66 -13.21 -12.84
CA LYS A 138 21.59 -14.65 -12.59
C LYS A 138 20.21 -15.05 -12.05
N LEU A 139 19.73 -14.37 -11.01
CA LEU A 139 18.40 -14.65 -10.44
C LEU A 139 17.28 -14.39 -11.46
N GLY A 140 17.41 -13.32 -12.24
CA GLY A 140 16.49 -12.96 -13.32
C GLY A 140 16.36 -14.07 -14.37
N ALA A 141 17.48 -14.65 -14.81
CA ALA A 141 17.49 -15.73 -15.79
C ALA A 141 16.73 -16.99 -15.29
N ILE A 142 16.86 -17.32 -13.99
CA ILE A 142 16.17 -18.46 -13.36
C ILE A 142 14.66 -18.21 -13.31
N ILE A 143 14.22 -17.05 -12.82
CA ILE A 143 12.78 -16.75 -12.62
C ILE A 143 12.06 -16.35 -13.92
N PHE A 144 12.80 -15.95 -14.96
CA PHE A 144 12.20 -15.58 -16.23
C PHE A 144 11.65 -16.82 -16.94
N ASN A 145 12.41 -17.91 -16.90
CA ASN A 145 12.08 -19.17 -17.57
C ASN A 145 11.18 -20.11 -16.73
N ASP A 146 11.10 -19.91 -15.41
CA ASP A 146 10.31 -20.77 -14.52
C ASP A 146 9.27 -19.96 -13.68
N PRO A 147 7.96 -20.05 -14.01
CA PRO A 147 6.90 -19.41 -13.25
C PRO A 147 6.80 -19.88 -11.79
N ALA A 148 7.13 -21.13 -11.49
CA ALA A 148 7.12 -21.65 -10.13
C ALA A 148 8.24 -21.01 -9.29
N GLN A 149 9.42 -20.83 -9.87
CA GLN A 149 10.54 -20.13 -9.22
C GLN A 149 10.22 -18.65 -9.00
N ARG A 150 9.58 -17.99 -9.98
CA ARG A 150 9.08 -16.62 -9.82
C ARG A 150 8.11 -16.49 -8.65
N LYS A 151 7.19 -17.44 -8.50
CA LYS A 151 6.24 -17.47 -7.38
C LYS A 151 6.98 -17.64 -6.04
N LYS A 152 7.99 -18.50 -5.98
CA LYS A 152 8.83 -18.68 -4.78
C LYS A 152 9.57 -17.40 -4.41
N LEU A 153 10.24 -16.74 -5.36
CA LEU A 153 10.91 -15.46 -5.13
C LEU A 153 9.94 -14.39 -4.61
N ASN A 154 8.77 -14.26 -5.25
CA ASN A 154 7.76 -13.31 -4.81
C ASN A 154 7.27 -13.62 -3.39
N SER A 155 7.05 -14.90 -3.05
CA SER A 155 6.63 -15.28 -1.69
C SER A 155 7.72 -15.02 -0.64
N ALA A 156 8.99 -15.25 -0.99
CA ALA A 156 10.12 -15.00 -0.11
C ALA A 156 10.31 -13.51 0.15
N THR A 157 10.04 -12.64 -0.83
CA THR A 157 10.27 -11.19 -0.72
C THR A 157 9.07 -10.43 -0.16
N HIS A 158 7.84 -10.72 -0.62
CA HIS A 158 6.66 -9.90 -0.36
C HIS A 158 6.39 -9.67 1.12
N LYS A 159 6.53 -10.72 1.96
CA LYS A 159 6.28 -10.59 3.40
C LYS A 159 7.26 -9.63 4.09
N PHE A 160 8.53 -9.62 3.68
CA PHE A 160 9.52 -8.71 4.26
C PHE A 160 9.32 -7.29 3.75
N ILE A 161 8.95 -7.11 2.47
CA ILE A 161 8.64 -5.78 1.92
C ILE A 161 7.48 -5.15 2.69
N ILE A 162 6.37 -5.86 2.83
CA ILE A 162 5.18 -5.37 3.54
C ILE A 162 5.51 -5.07 5.00
N TRP A 163 6.25 -5.97 5.65
CA TRP A 163 6.66 -5.78 7.05
C TRP A 163 7.53 -4.54 7.24
N GLU A 164 8.49 -4.30 6.35
CA GLU A 164 9.37 -3.14 6.45
C GLU A 164 8.63 -1.84 6.14
N MET A 165 7.75 -1.83 5.13
CA MET A 165 6.86 -0.67 4.86
C MET A 165 5.96 -0.36 6.06
N PHE A 166 5.40 -1.41 6.69
CA PHE A 166 4.55 -1.25 7.88
C PHE A 166 5.35 -0.73 9.08
N LYS A 167 6.57 -1.23 9.32
CA LYS A 167 7.46 -0.67 10.34
C LYS A 167 7.74 0.81 10.11
N GLN A 168 8.05 1.21 8.89
CA GLN A 168 8.30 2.61 8.56
C GLN A 168 7.05 3.46 8.82
N LEU A 169 5.86 2.98 8.44
CA LEU A 169 4.59 3.65 8.78
C LEU A 169 4.41 3.82 10.29
N VAL A 170 4.56 2.75 11.06
CA VAL A 170 4.38 2.77 12.52
C VAL A 170 5.39 3.71 13.16
N TYR A 171 6.66 3.66 12.74
CA TYR A 171 7.70 4.54 13.24
C TYR A 171 7.37 6.02 12.98
N GLN A 172 6.96 6.35 11.76
CA GLN A 172 6.59 7.73 11.40
C GLN A 172 5.35 8.21 12.18
N ARG A 173 4.38 7.33 12.40
CA ARG A 173 3.14 7.64 13.11
C ARG A 173 3.33 7.79 14.62
N LEU A 174 4.12 6.91 15.24
CA LEU A 174 4.29 6.87 16.69
C LEU A 174 5.39 7.81 17.18
N VAL A 175 6.51 7.88 16.46
CA VAL A 175 7.68 8.67 16.88
C VAL A 175 7.58 10.10 16.37
N TYR A 176 7.37 10.29 15.06
CA TYR A 176 7.29 11.63 14.45
C TYR A 176 5.88 12.21 14.41
N ARG A 177 4.87 11.45 14.86
CA ARG A 177 3.45 11.84 14.86
C ARG A 177 2.94 12.26 13.47
N LYS A 178 3.55 11.74 12.40
CA LYS A 178 3.18 12.00 11.00
C LYS A 178 1.96 11.17 10.62
N ARG A 179 0.94 11.82 10.08
CA ARG A 179 -0.29 11.19 9.62
C ARG A 179 -0.29 10.97 8.12
N LEU A 180 0.40 11.81 7.36
CA LEU A 180 0.48 11.73 5.91
C LEU A 180 1.69 10.91 5.46
N VAL A 181 1.58 9.59 5.64
CA VAL A 181 2.56 8.61 5.15
C VAL A 181 2.01 7.93 3.91
N VAL A 182 2.76 7.97 2.81
CA VAL A 182 2.34 7.53 1.48
C VAL A 182 3.20 6.35 1.05
N PHE A 183 2.55 5.23 0.76
CA PHE A 183 3.14 4.03 0.18
C PHE A 183 3.18 4.18 -1.33
N ASP A 184 4.37 4.40 -1.87
CA ASP A 184 4.58 4.52 -3.30
C ASP A 184 4.87 3.14 -3.91
N ALA A 185 3.88 2.54 -4.56
CA ALA A 185 3.95 1.17 -5.06
C ALA A 185 3.30 1.05 -6.46
N PRO A 186 4.06 0.76 -7.54
CA PRO A 186 3.51 0.56 -8.88
C PRO A 186 2.50 -0.60 -8.96
N LEU A 187 2.72 -1.65 -8.17
CA LEU A 187 1.93 -2.90 -8.16
C LEU A 187 1.00 -3.01 -6.94
N LEU A 188 0.42 -1.88 -6.51
CA LEU A 188 -0.36 -1.80 -5.28
C LEU A 188 -1.59 -2.70 -5.29
N PHE A 189 -2.38 -2.70 -6.38
CA PHE A 189 -3.61 -3.48 -6.49
C PHE A 189 -3.36 -4.95 -6.86
N GLU A 190 -2.22 -5.22 -7.50
CA GLU A 190 -1.73 -6.55 -7.81
C GLU A 190 -1.26 -7.25 -6.52
N THR A 191 -0.74 -6.48 -5.57
CA THR A 191 -0.35 -6.94 -4.23
C THR A 191 -1.52 -6.81 -3.26
N LYS A 192 -2.43 -7.80 -3.28
CA LYS A 192 -3.68 -7.80 -2.46
C LYS A 192 -3.47 -7.35 -1.00
N LEU A 193 -2.35 -7.73 -0.38
CA LEU A 193 -2.03 -7.33 1.00
C LEU A 193 -1.81 -5.82 1.14
N LEU A 194 -1.03 -5.19 0.24
CA LEU A 194 -0.81 -3.73 0.27
C LEU A 194 -2.13 -2.97 0.11
N GLU A 195 -3.03 -3.48 -0.73
CA GLU A 195 -4.37 -2.91 -0.91
C GLU A 195 -5.21 -2.89 0.39
N TYR A 196 -4.99 -3.82 1.33
CA TYR A 196 -5.65 -3.78 2.65
C TYR A 196 -5.02 -2.79 3.63
N PHE A 197 -3.73 -2.48 3.47
CA PHE A 197 -2.99 -1.55 4.34
C PHE A 197 -2.93 -0.12 3.76
N CYS A 198 -3.71 0.18 2.72
CA CYS A 198 -3.76 1.49 2.08
C CYS A 198 -5.16 2.12 2.12
N TYR A 199 -5.26 3.37 2.60
CA TYR A 199 -6.43 4.23 2.49
C TYR A 199 -6.08 5.72 2.76
N PRO A 200 -6.54 6.67 1.93
CA PRO A 200 -7.11 6.44 0.60
C PRO A 200 -6.05 5.92 -0.38
N THR A 201 -6.51 5.29 -1.46
CA THR A 201 -5.71 4.89 -2.61
C THR A 201 -5.81 5.92 -3.74
N ILE A 202 -4.66 6.29 -4.30
CA ILE A 202 -4.50 7.33 -5.32
C ILE A 202 -3.88 6.69 -6.54
N VAL A 203 -4.55 6.82 -7.70
CA VAL A 203 -4.01 6.38 -8.99
C VAL A 203 -3.62 7.59 -9.83
N VAL A 204 -2.38 7.59 -10.33
CA VAL A 204 -1.95 8.51 -11.39
C VAL A 204 -2.22 7.87 -12.74
N ALA A 205 -3.11 8.50 -13.51
CA ALA A 205 -3.60 8.00 -14.78
C ALA A 205 -3.30 8.96 -15.94
N CYS A 206 -3.12 8.42 -17.14
CA CYS A 206 -3.13 9.14 -18.40
C CYS A 206 -3.81 8.28 -19.48
N SER A 207 -4.03 8.85 -20.66
CA SER A 207 -4.46 8.13 -21.85
C SER A 207 -3.42 7.09 -22.28
N GLU A 208 -3.89 6.01 -22.91
CA GLU A 208 -3.05 4.91 -23.39
C GLU A 208 -2.01 5.40 -24.43
N THR A 209 -2.39 6.38 -25.26
CA THR A 209 -1.51 7.03 -26.22
C THR A 209 -0.37 7.77 -25.52
N ASN A 210 -0.67 8.51 -24.45
CA ASN A 210 0.34 9.20 -23.66
C ASN A 210 1.23 8.22 -22.86
N GLU A 211 0.64 7.14 -22.34
CA GLU A 211 1.37 6.08 -21.63
C GLU A 211 2.43 5.45 -22.55
N LEU A 212 2.01 5.04 -23.74
CA LEU A 212 2.86 4.43 -24.76
C LEU A 212 3.96 5.39 -25.23
N ASN A 213 3.59 6.62 -25.62
CA ASN A 213 4.53 7.61 -26.12
C ASN A 213 5.59 7.98 -25.08
N ARG A 214 5.20 8.12 -23.80
CA ARG A 214 6.15 8.43 -22.72
C ARG A 214 7.06 7.25 -22.40
N LEU A 215 6.53 6.02 -22.43
CA LEU A 215 7.33 4.82 -22.21
C LEU A 215 8.38 4.64 -23.31
N MET A 216 7.98 4.77 -24.57
CA MET A 216 8.89 4.68 -25.71
C MET A 216 9.99 5.74 -25.63
N LYS A 217 9.65 7.00 -25.34
CA LYS A 217 10.63 8.09 -25.20
C LYS A 217 11.59 7.92 -24.03
N ARG A 218 11.12 7.36 -22.91
CA ARG A 218 11.93 7.23 -21.68
C ARG A 218 12.94 6.08 -21.79
N ASP A 219 12.52 4.96 -22.36
CA ASP A 219 13.29 3.71 -22.35
C ASP A 219 13.92 3.39 -23.72
N ASP A 220 13.77 4.27 -24.72
CA ASP A 220 14.22 4.13 -26.12
C ASP A 220 13.81 2.78 -26.74
N MET A 221 12.50 2.53 -26.75
CA MET A 221 11.92 1.22 -27.06
C MET A 221 11.03 1.22 -28.29
N LYS A 222 11.01 0.08 -28.99
CA LYS A 222 10.02 -0.18 -30.04
C LYS A 222 8.61 -0.29 -29.44
N GLN A 223 7.62 0.17 -30.20
CA GLN A 223 6.22 0.17 -29.80
C GLN A 223 5.73 -1.19 -29.29
N GLU A 224 6.04 -2.27 -30.01
CA GLU A 224 5.60 -3.63 -29.64
C GLU A 224 6.11 -4.07 -28.26
N GLU A 225 7.34 -3.69 -27.90
CA GLU A 225 7.91 -4.04 -26.60
C GLU A 225 7.30 -3.18 -25.48
N ALA A 226 7.07 -1.89 -25.76
CA ALA A 226 6.38 -0.99 -24.84
C ALA A 226 4.95 -1.50 -24.55
N GLU A 227 4.21 -1.93 -25.56
CA GLU A 227 2.87 -2.50 -25.39
C GLU A 227 2.89 -3.80 -24.56
N LYS A 228 3.86 -4.69 -24.80
CA LYS A 228 4.02 -5.92 -24.00
C LYS A 228 4.28 -5.59 -22.53
N ARG A 229 5.09 -4.57 -22.24
CA ARG A 229 5.35 -4.11 -20.87
C ARG A 229 4.09 -3.54 -20.22
N ILE A 230 3.32 -2.70 -20.91
CA ILE A 230 2.06 -2.15 -20.39
C ILE A 230 1.06 -3.28 -20.12
N LYS A 231 0.90 -4.23 -21.06
CA LYS A 231 0.00 -5.39 -20.94
C LYS A 231 0.40 -6.37 -19.82
N SER A 232 1.65 -6.33 -19.33
CA SER A 232 2.09 -7.18 -18.22
C SER A 232 1.54 -6.75 -16.85
N GLN A 233 1.03 -5.53 -16.73
CA GLN A 233 0.44 -4.99 -15.51
C GLN A 233 -1.09 -4.99 -15.57
N MET A 234 -1.75 -4.77 -14.42
CA MET A 234 -3.19 -4.54 -14.40
C MET A 234 -3.53 -3.30 -15.23
N LYS A 235 -4.57 -3.40 -16.07
CA LYS A 235 -5.03 -2.30 -16.91
C LYS A 235 -5.26 -1.05 -16.07
N LEU A 236 -4.77 0.09 -16.53
CA LEU A 236 -4.87 1.36 -15.81
C LEU A 236 -6.34 1.70 -15.46
N GLN A 237 -7.27 1.44 -16.37
CA GLN A 237 -8.71 1.65 -16.16
C GLN A 237 -9.27 0.80 -15.00
N GLU A 238 -8.74 -0.39 -14.77
CA GLU A 238 -9.13 -1.22 -13.62
C GLU A 238 -8.57 -0.66 -12.31
N LYS A 239 -7.33 -0.15 -12.32
CA LYS A 239 -6.75 0.57 -11.17
C LYS A 239 -7.59 1.80 -10.82
N VAL A 240 -7.97 2.60 -11.82
CA VAL A 240 -8.84 3.78 -11.67
C VAL A 240 -10.19 3.41 -11.04
N LYS A 241 -10.82 2.31 -11.46
CA LYS A 241 -12.09 1.83 -10.88
C LYS A 241 -11.98 1.41 -9.41
N LYS A 242 -10.79 0.98 -8.96
CA LYS A 242 -10.53 0.56 -7.59
C LYS A 242 -10.08 1.70 -6.67
N ALA A 243 -9.51 2.76 -7.23
CA ALA A 243 -8.97 3.88 -6.49
C ALA A 243 -10.04 4.73 -5.78
N ASP A 244 -9.65 5.35 -4.67
CA ASP A 244 -10.46 6.35 -3.97
C ASP A 244 -10.31 7.73 -4.63
N LEU A 245 -9.11 8.04 -5.13
CA LEU A 245 -8.75 9.30 -5.78
C LEU A 245 -7.96 9.03 -7.06
N VAL A 246 -8.12 9.91 -8.05
CA VAL A 246 -7.45 9.79 -9.35
C VAL A 246 -6.82 11.13 -9.70
N ILE A 247 -5.55 11.09 -10.11
CA ILE A 247 -4.81 12.23 -10.65
C ILE A 247 -4.66 12.00 -12.16
N GLN A 248 -5.31 12.84 -12.96
CA GLN A 248 -5.18 12.80 -14.41
C GLN A 248 -3.91 13.55 -14.86
N ASN A 249 -3.12 12.93 -15.73
CA ASN A 249 -1.85 13.42 -16.24
C ASN A 249 -1.77 13.38 -17.78
N ASP A 250 -2.82 13.86 -18.45
CA ASP A 250 -2.84 14.06 -19.91
C ASP A 250 -2.41 15.46 -20.35
N GLY A 251 -2.46 16.43 -19.44
CA GLY A 251 -2.10 17.82 -19.71
C GLY A 251 -0.59 18.09 -19.56
N THR A 252 -0.31 19.36 -19.30
CA THR A 252 1.03 19.89 -19.04
C THR A 252 1.51 19.53 -17.63
N LEU A 253 2.79 19.81 -17.34
CA LEU A 253 3.32 19.66 -15.99
C LEU A 253 2.59 20.58 -14.99
N GLU A 254 2.15 21.76 -15.42
CA GLU A 254 1.41 22.71 -14.58
C GLU A 254 0.03 22.15 -14.21
N ASP A 255 -0.69 21.56 -15.18
CA ASP A 255 -1.96 20.86 -14.93
C ASP A 255 -1.78 19.73 -13.92
N LEU A 256 -0.70 18.94 -14.08
CA LEU A 256 -0.35 17.89 -13.15
C LEU A 256 -0.10 18.44 -11.74
N MET A 257 0.62 19.55 -11.60
CA MET A 257 0.89 20.18 -10.31
C MET A 257 -0.40 20.65 -9.63
N ILE A 258 -1.32 21.26 -10.37
CA ILE A 258 -2.63 21.71 -9.85
C ILE A 258 -3.46 20.51 -9.37
N ASN A 259 -3.60 19.48 -10.22
CA ASN A 259 -4.34 18.26 -9.89
C ASN A 259 -3.75 17.53 -8.68
N THR A 260 -2.41 17.48 -8.61
CA THR A 260 -1.66 16.87 -7.51
C THR A 260 -1.89 17.60 -6.21
N ARG A 261 -1.80 18.94 -6.20
CA ARG A 261 -2.06 19.77 -5.00
C ARG A 261 -3.50 19.63 -4.52
N GLY A 262 -4.47 19.64 -5.43
CA GLY A 262 -5.88 19.43 -5.11
C GLY A 262 -6.13 18.07 -4.46
N THR A 263 -5.54 17.01 -5.03
CA THR A 263 -5.65 15.65 -4.52
C THR A 263 -4.93 15.48 -3.19
N LEU A 264 -3.76 16.08 -3.02
CA LEU A 264 -3.00 16.07 -1.78
C LEU A 264 -3.78 16.70 -0.63
N LYS A 265 -4.41 17.86 -0.85
CA LYS A 265 -5.26 18.51 0.16
C LYS A 265 -6.43 17.62 0.58
N ARG A 266 -7.12 16.99 -0.38
CA ARG A 266 -8.21 16.03 -0.09
C ARG A 266 -7.71 14.82 0.69
N THR A 267 -6.56 14.28 0.28
CA THR A 267 -5.90 13.14 0.95
C THR A 267 -5.54 13.49 2.39
N ALA A 268 -4.87 14.62 2.61
CA ALA A 268 -4.48 15.11 3.92
C ALA A 268 -5.70 15.36 4.82
N ALA A 269 -6.81 15.85 4.27
CA ALA A 269 -8.06 15.98 5.01
C ALA A 269 -8.62 14.61 5.45
N LEU A 270 -8.61 13.60 4.57
CA LEU A 270 -9.09 12.24 4.88
C LEU A 270 -8.28 11.56 5.99
N VAL A 271 -6.96 11.76 6.01
CA VAL A 271 -6.08 11.16 7.03
C VAL A 271 -5.83 12.07 8.25
N GLY A 272 -6.46 13.26 8.27
CA GLY A 272 -6.31 14.24 9.34
C GLY A 272 -4.90 14.84 9.45
N GLY A 273 -4.14 14.90 8.35
CA GLY A 273 -2.76 15.38 8.24
C GLY A 273 -2.62 16.77 7.59
N LEU A 274 -3.68 17.60 7.57
CA LEU A 274 -3.64 18.93 6.95
C LEU A 274 -2.56 19.84 7.54
N ILE A 275 -2.30 19.73 8.84
CA ILE A 275 -1.29 20.53 9.55
C ILE A 275 0.15 20.18 9.09
N GLU A 276 0.34 19.00 8.51
CA GLU A 276 1.65 18.55 8.01
C GLU A 276 1.98 19.08 6.61
N LEU A 277 0.99 19.66 5.91
CA LEU A 277 1.21 20.19 4.58
C LEU A 277 1.96 21.51 4.64
N GLN A 278 3.11 21.55 3.97
CA GLN A 278 3.85 22.76 3.68
C GLN A 278 3.28 23.39 2.41
N VAL A 279 2.05 23.89 2.47
CA VAL A 279 1.47 24.65 1.36
C VAL A 279 2.05 26.06 1.40
N LYS A 280 3.07 26.33 0.58
CA LYS A 280 3.39 27.69 0.13
C LYS A 280 2.36 28.14 -0.90
#